data_AF-A0A847FB24-F1
#
_entry.id   AF-A0A847FB24-F1
#
_cell.length_a   1.000
_cell.length_b   1.000
_cell.length_c   1.000
_cell.angle_alpha   90.00
_cell.angle_beta   90.00
_cell.angle_gamma   90.00
#
_symmetry.space_group_name_H-M   'P 1'
#
loop_
_entity.id
_entity.type
_entity.pdbx_description
1 polymer ?
#
loop_
_entity_poly.entity_id
_entity_poly.type
_entity_poly.pdbx_seq_one_letter_code
_entity_poly.pdbx_strand_id
1 'polypeptide(L)'
;MDVNSYFLPRPAAISSGITIIQGCNNFCSYCIVPYRRGREKSRPIDEIEKEARYLVDGGARELVLLGQNVDSYGHDLEEKSDLADLLERINNIENLERIRFLTNHPKDMSMRLIQAMAKLEKVCKQLNLPVQSGDDD
;
A
#
# COMPACT_ATOMS: atom_id res chain seq x y z
N MET A 1 -25.07 13.13 -37.66
CA MET A 1 -24.54 11.78 -37.38
C MET A 1 -23.08 11.95 -37.06
N ASP A 2 -22.71 11.76 -35.79
CA ASP A 2 -21.49 11.01 -35.47
C ASP A 2 -21.66 10.48 -34.04
N VAL A 3 -22.09 9.23 -34.01
CA VAL A 3 -22.23 8.37 -32.84
C VAL A 3 -20.85 7.72 -32.67
N ASN A 4 -20.33 7.72 -31.44
CA ASN A 4 -19.16 6.96 -31.01
C ASN A 4 -17.77 7.57 -31.20
N SER A 5 -17.43 8.57 -30.37
CA SER A 5 -16.12 8.53 -29.71
C SER A 5 -16.22 7.55 -28.53
N TYR A 6 -16.08 6.25 -28.78
CA TYR A 6 -15.87 5.29 -27.71
C TYR A 6 -14.54 5.65 -27.02
N PHE A 7 -14.62 6.38 -25.91
CA PHE A 7 -13.52 6.51 -24.98
C PHE A 7 -13.39 5.14 -24.31
N LEU A 8 -12.70 4.20 -24.95
CA LEU A 8 -12.35 2.95 -24.29
C LEU A 8 -11.41 3.33 -23.14
N PRO A 9 -11.77 3.10 -21.87
CA PRO A 9 -10.86 3.35 -20.77
C PRO A 9 -9.57 2.59 -21.06
N ARG A 10 -8.44 3.30 -20.97
CA ARG A 10 -7.12 2.69 -21.22
C ARG A 10 -7.01 1.45 -20.33
N PRO A 11 -6.71 0.27 -20.87
CA PRO A 11 -6.53 -0.92 -20.05
C PRO A 11 -5.49 -0.61 -18.97
N ALA A 12 -5.75 -1.08 -17.76
CA ALA A 12 -4.86 -0.84 -16.64
C ALA A 12 -3.46 -1.35 -17.00
N ALA A 13 -2.42 -0.62 -16.57
CA ALA A 13 -1.07 -1.13 -16.69
C ALA A 13 -0.97 -2.45 -15.90
N ILE A 14 -0.15 -3.39 -16.39
CA ILE A 14 0.05 -4.70 -15.74
C ILE A 14 0.39 -4.51 -14.25
N SER A 15 1.19 -3.49 -13.92
CA SER A 15 1.45 -3.05 -12.56
C SER A 15 0.78 -1.69 -12.33
N SER A 16 -0.09 -1.61 -11.32
CA SER A 16 -0.86 -0.43 -10.97
C SER A 16 -0.62 -0.03 -9.51
N GLY A 17 -0.44 1.27 -9.26
CA GLY A 17 -0.20 1.81 -7.92
C GLY A 17 -1.50 2.24 -7.24
N ILE A 18 -1.66 1.93 -5.95
CA ILE A 18 -2.77 2.40 -5.11
C ILE A 18 -2.18 3.13 -3.91
N THR A 19 -2.52 4.42 -3.74
CA THR A 19 -2.11 5.15 -2.54
C THR A 19 -3.01 4.74 -1.37
N ILE A 20 -2.45 4.13 -0.32
CA ILE A 20 -3.21 3.60 0.83
C ILE A 20 -3.10 4.48 2.08
N ILE A 21 -2.02 5.26 2.17
CA ILE A 21 -1.73 6.17 3.29
C ILE A 21 -1.02 7.42 2.79
N GLN A 22 -1.31 8.56 3.41
CA GLN A 22 -0.63 9.82 3.18
C GLN A 22 -0.11 10.41 4.48
N GLY A 23 0.96 11.21 4.41
CA GLY A 23 1.56 11.80 5.60
C GLY A 23 2.42 10.82 6.39
N CYS A 24 3.03 11.30 7.48
CA CYS A 24 3.88 10.47 8.34
C CYS A 24 3.97 11.06 9.74
N ASN A 25 3.83 10.21 10.76
CA ASN A 25 3.99 10.58 12.16
C ASN A 25 5.41 10.35 12.71
N ASN A 26 6.33 9.80 11.91
CA ASN A 26 7.74 9.67 12.29
C ASN A 26 8.50 10.98 12.04
N PHE A 27 8.96 11.61 13.12
CA PHE A 27 9.76 12.85 13.10
C PHE A 27 11.26 12.53 13.01
N CYS A 28 11.66 11.88 11.92
CA CYS A 28 13.07 11.62 11.67
C CYS A 28 13.81 12.95 11.47
N SER A 29 15.00 13.09 12.05
CA SER A 29 15.77 14.35 12.10
C SER A 29 16.03 14.99 10.72
N TYR A 30 16.10 14.19 9.67
CA TYR A 30 16.34 14.61 8.29
C TYR A 30 15.05 14.78 7.46
N CYS A 31 13.90 14.32 7.96
CA CYS A 31 12.71 14.12 7.14
C CYS A 31 11.78 15.33 7.19
N ILE A 32 11.54 15.95 6.02
CA ILE A 32 10.63 17.08 5.88
C ILE A 32 9.14 16.68 5.81
N VAL A 33 8.86 15.37 5.65
CA VAL A 33 7.51 14.85 5.35
C VAL A 33 6.46 15.26 6.39
N PRO A 34 6.67 15.14 7.71
CA PRO A 34 5.66 15.49 8.70
C PRO A 34 5.18 16.95 8.57
N TYR A 35 6.06 17.85 8.14
CA TYR A 35 5.76 19.28 7.97
C TYR A 35 5.08 19.61 6.63
N ARG A 36 5.33 18.82 5.57
CA ARG A 36 4.83 19.13 4.22
C ARG A 36 3.65 18.27 3.78
N ARG A 37 3.52 17.07 4.32
CA ARG A 37 2.44 16.12 4.01
C ARG A 37 1.47 15.92 5.18
N GLY A 38 1.79 16.48 6.34
CA GLY A 38 0.96 16.40 7.53
C GLY A 38 1.07 15.06 8.25
N ARG A 39 0.14 14.88 9.20
CA ARG A 39 -0.02 13.65 9.97
C ARG A 39 -0.44 12.50 9.07
N GLU A 40 -0.15 11.28 9.53
CA GLU A 40 -0.59 10.10 8.82
C GLU A 40 -2.11 10.05 8.69
N LYS A 41 -2.57 9.63 7.51
CA LYS A 41 -3.97 9.47 7.18
C LYS A 41 -4.15 8.23 6.30
N SER A 42 -4.67 7.18 6.88
CA SER A 42 -4.97 5.92 6.19
C SER A 42 -6.31 6.00 5.47
N ARG A 43 -6.40 5.35 4.31
CA ARG A 43 -7.69 5.13 3.64
C ARG A 43 -8.40 3.91 4.22
N PRO A 44 -9.74 3.90 4.30
CA PRO A 44 -10.49 2.71 4.72
C PRO A 44 -10.19 1.50 3.82
N ILE A 45 -10.14 0.29 4.40
CA ILE A 45 -9.85 -0.96 3.67
C ILE A 45 -10.84 -1.16 2.52
N ASP A 46 -12.14 -0.94 2.75
CA ASP A 46 -13.18 -1.16 1.75
C ASP A 46 -12.99 -0.27 0.51
N GLU A 47 -12.54 0.97 0.69
CA GLU A 47 -12.24 1.86 -0.44
C GLU A 47 -11.04 1.37 -1.25
N ILE A 48 -9.99 0.92 -0.57
CA ILE A 48 -8.78 0.39 -1.21
C ILE A 48 -9.11 -0.90 -1.96
N GLU A 49 -9.87 -1.82 -1.34
CA GLU A 49 -10.28 -3.07 -1.97
C GLU A 49 -11.12 -2.81 -3.22
N LYS A 50 -12.07 -1.88 -3.15
CA LYS A 50 -12.90 -1.51 -4.30
C LYS A 50 -12.06 -1.00 -5.47
N GLU A 51 -11.09 -0.13 -5.20
CA GLU A 51 -10.14 0.37 -6.21
C GLU A 51 -9.24 -0.76 -6.76
N ALA A 52 -8.75 -1.64 -5.89
CA ALA A 52 -7.94 -2.79 -6.26
C ALA A 52 -8.68 -3.72 -7.22
N ARG A 53 -9.94 -4.05 -6.92
CA ARG A 53 -10.80 -4.86 -7.80
C ARG A 53 -11.02 -4.18 -9.15
N TYR A 54 -11.34 -2.89 -9.15
CA TYR A 54 -11.51 -2.12 -10.37
C TYR A 54 -10.27 -2.15 -11.28
N LEU A 55 -9.07 -2.01 -10.70
CA LEU A 55 -7.82 -2.07 -11.46
C LEU A 55 -7.53 -3.48 -12.00
N VAL A 56 -7.79 -4.52 -11.21
CA VAL A 56 -7.58 -5.92 -11.61
C VAL A 56 -8.56 -6.35 -12.71
N ASP A 57 -9.84 -5.95 -12.59
CA ASP A 57 -10.86 -6.13 -13.62
C ASP A 57 -10.48 -5.37 -14.90
N GLY A 58 -9.80 -4.24 -14.76
CA GLY A 58 -9.21 -3.46 -15.86
C GLY A 58 -7.94 -4.05 -16.47
N GLY A 59 -7.45 -5.20 -15.99
CA GLY A 59 -6.31 -5.92 -16.54
C GLY A 59 -5.02 -5.86 -15.72
N ALA A 60 -5.00 -5.18 -14.56
CA ALA A 60 -3.85 -5.22 -13.68
C ALA A 60 -3.61 -6.64 -13.16
N ARG A 61 -2.34 -7.02 -13.02
CA ARG A 61 -1.91 -8.30 -12.42
C ARG A 61 -1.01 -8.07 -11.21
N GLU A 62 -0.48 -6.86 -11.05
CA GLU A 62 0.28 -6.44 -9.89
C GLU A 62 -0.30 -5.14 -9.32
N LEU A 63 -0.42 -5.10 -7.99
CA LEU A 63 -0.75 -3.89 -7.25
C LEU A 63 0.44 -3.46 -6.40
N VAL A 64 0.79 -2.19 -6.48
CA VAL A 64 1.82 -1.56 -5.64
C VAL A 64 1.13 -0.65 -4.65
N LEU A 65 1.17 -0.98 -3.37
CA LEU A 65 0.64 -0.15 -2.29
C LEU A 65 1.63 0.98 -2.00
N LEU A 66 1.13 2.22 -2.09
CA LEU A 66 1.93 3.44 -2.05
C LEU A 66 1.57 4.29 -0.84
N GLY A 67 2.58 4.97 -0.31
CA GLY A 67 2.45 5.92 0.80
C GLY A 67 3.81 6.43 1.25
N GLN A 68 3.83 7.40 2.16
CA GLN A 68 5.08 7.89 2.75
C GLN A 68 5.65 6.91 3.78
N ASN A 69 4.78 6.30 4.58
CA ASN A 69 5.12 5.20 5.49
C ASN A 69 4.01 4.14 5.46
N VAL A 70 4.20 3.10 4.65
CA VAL A 70 3.19 2.09 4.33
C VAL A 70 2.94 1.13 5.50
N ASP A 71 3.96 0.72 6.23
CA ASP A 71 3.80 -0.17 7.39
C ASP A 71 3.16 0.49 8.62
N SER A 72 2.98 1.82 8.60
CA SER A 72 2.10 2.54 9.56
C SER A 72 0.62 2.52 9.18
N TYR A 73 0.24 1.93 8.04
CA TYR A 73 -1.15 1.88 7.63
C TYR A 73 -2.04 1.31 8.75
N GLY A 74 -3.10 2.05 9.06
CA GLY A 74 -4.10 1.65 10.04
C GLY A 74 -3.93 2.21 11.45
N HIS A 75 -2.78 2.83 11.78
CA HIS A 75 -2.54 3.41 13.10
C HIS A 75 -3.53 4.53 13.48
N ASP A 76 -4.07 5.24 12.48
CA ASP A 76 -5.02 6.35 12.64
C ASP A 76 -6.48 5.94 12.43
N LEU A 77 -6.76 4.67 12.10
CA LEU A 77 -8.14 4.20 11.89
C LEU A 77 -8.83 3.90 13.23
N GLU A 78 -10.12 4.24 13.32
CA GLU A 78 -10.95 3.90 14.51
C GLU A 78 -11.14 2.38 14.65
N GLU A 79 -11.38 1.71 13.51
CA GLU A 79 -11.36 0.26 13.43
C GLU A 79 -9.91 -0.21 13.45
N LYS A 80 -9.57 -1.12 14.36
CA LYS A 80 -8.23 -1.66 14.56
C LYS A 80 -7.82 -2.61 13.44
N SER A 81 -7.60 -2.06 12.26
CA SER A 81 -7.08 -2.76 11.09
C SER A 81 -5.67 -2.26 10.79
N ASP A 82 -4.77 -3.14 10.39
CA ASP A 82 -3.38 -2.80 10.06
C ASP A 82 -3.01 -3.18 8.62
N LEU A 83 -1.74 -2.99 8.23
CA LEU A 83 -1.27 -3.37 6.89
C LEU A 83 -1.44 -4.88 6.62
N ALA A 84 -1.29 -5.74 7.63
CA ALA A 84 -1.49 -7.18 7.44
C ALA A 84 -2.95 -7.49 7.10
N ASP A 85 -3.91 -6.86 7.78
CA ASP A 85 -5.35 -6.98 7.46
C ASP A 85 -5.63 -6.58 6.00
N LEU A 86 -5.05 -5.46 5.56
CA LEU A 86 -5.20 -4.98 4.19
C LEU A 86 -4.59 -5.96 3.17
N LEU A 87 -3.39 -6.49 3.45
CA LEU A 87 -2.75 -7.47 2.59
C LEU A 87 -3.55 -8.77 2.49
N GLU A 88 -4.09 -9.26 3.61
CA GLU A 88 -4.99 -10.42 3.65
C GLU A 88 -6.23 -10.20 2.78
N ARG A 89 -6.82 -9.01 2.87
CA ARG A 89 -8.00 -8.64 2.07
C ARG A 89 -7.71 -8.60 0.58
N ILE A 90 -6.63 -7.91 0.17
CA ILE A 90 -6.24 -7.76 -1.24
C ILE A 90 -5.76 -9.11 -1.81
N ASN A 91 -5.12 -9.96 -1.01
CA ASN A 91 -4.67 -11.29 -1.44
C ASN A 91 -5.83 -12.18 -1.93
N ASN A 92 -7.06 -11.93 -1.48
CA ASN A 92 -8.23 -12.70 -1.90
C ASN A 92 -8.83 -12.23 -3.24
N ILE A 93 -8.29 -11.18 -3.88
CA ILE A 93 -8.78 -10.71 -5.19
C ILE A 93 -8.38 -11.70 -6.27
N GLU A 94 -9.37 -12.24 -6.99
CA GLU A 94 -9.16 -13.13 -8.13
C GLU A 94 -8.40 -12.43 -9.26
N ASN A 95 -7.62 -13.16 -10.05
CA ASN A 95 -6.78 -12.64 -11.15
C ASN A 95 -5.66 -11.67 -10.75
N LEU A 96 -5.54 -11.29 -9.48
CA LEU A 96 -4.36 -10.61 -8.96
C LEU A 96 -3.23 -11.62 -8.77
N GLU A 97 -2.04 -11.31 -9.28
CA GLU A 97 -0.87 -12.18 -9.16
C GLU A 97 0.14 -11.69 -8.11
N ARG A 98 0.30 -10.37 -7.96
CA ARG A 98 1.33 -9.79 -7.08
C ARG A 98 0.86 -8.56 -6.31
N ILE A 99 1.31 -8.45 -5.08
CA ILE A 99 1.18 -7.29 -4.19
C ILE A 99 2.59 -6.86 -3.77
N ARG A 100 2.92 -5.58 -3.94
CA ARG A 100 4.18 -4.96 -3.51
C ARG A 100 3.93 -3.74 -2.65
N PHE A 101 4.90 -3.40 -1.81
CA PHE A 101 4.98 -2.13 -1.10
C PHE A 101 6.44 -1.82 -0.81
N LEU A 102 6.79 -0.53 -0.79
CA LEU A 102 8.19 -0.10 -0.90
C LEU A 102 8.57 1.03 0.05
N THR A 103 7.80 1.38 1.09
CA THR A 103 8.13 2.48 2.01
C THR A 103 7.81 2.10 3.44
N ASN A 104 8.71 1.38 4.10
CA ASN A 104 8.54 0.93 5.49
C ASN A 104 9.49 1.65 6.43
N HIS A 105 9.13 1.73 7.71
CA HIS A 105 9.99 2.26 8.76
C HIS A 105 10.33 1.15 9.78
N PRO A 106 11.60 0.91 10.13
CA PRO A 106 12.00 -0.20 11.03
C PRO A 106 11.19 -0.30 12.32
N LYS A 107 10.84 0.85 12.91
CA LYS A 107 10.01 0.96 14.12
C LYS A 107 8.60 0.37 13.97
N ASP A 108 8.01 0.47 12.78
CA ASP A 108 6.60 0.13 12.52
C ASP A 108 6.46 -1.29 11.92
N MET A 109 7.57 -1.96 11.65
CA MET A 109 7.61 -3.32 11.15
C MET A 109 7.17 -4.33 12.23
N SER A 110 5.90 -4.71 12.20
CA SER A 110 5.33 -5.66 13.17
C SER A 110 5.60 -7.13 12.81
N MET A 111 5.61 -8.00 13.82
CA MET A 111 5.68 -9.45 13.60
C MET A 111 4.48 -9.97 12.79
N ARG A 112 3.31 -9.34 12.93
CA ARG A 112 2.11 -9.69 12.17
C ARG A 112 2.32 -9.42 10.68
N LEU A 113 2.86 -8.25 10.33
CA LEU A 113 3.20 -7.90 8.95
C LEU A 113 4.24 -8.87 8.37
N ILE A 114 5.30 -9.19 9.11
CA ILE A 114 6.32 -10.17 8.69
C ILE A 114 5.66 -11.55 8.41
N GLN A 115 4.77 -12.00 9.30
CA GLN A 115 4.07 -13.28 9.12
C GLN A 115 3.11 -13.25 7.91
N ALA A 116 2.39 -12.15 7.71
CA ALA A 116 1.51 -11.99 6.54
C ALA A 116 2.33 -12.00 5.25
N MET A 117 3.45 -11.27 5.19
CA MET A 117 4.39 -11.32 4.09
C MET A 117 4.91 -12.73 3.84
N ALA A 118 5.18 -13.53 4.87
CA ALA A 118 5.65 -14.91 4.70
C ALA A 118 4.55 -15.84 4.15
N LYS A 119 3.33 -15.73 4.66
CA LYS A 119 2.22 -16.66 4.40
C LYS A 119 1.41 -16.36 3.14
N LEU A 120 1.17 -15.09 2.83
CA LEU A 120 0.27 -14.69 1.73
C LEU A 120 0.94 -14.90 0.38
N GLU A 121 0.37 -15.73 -0.48
CA GLU A 121 0.99 -16.17 -1.73
C GLU A 121 1.26 -15.01 -2.70
N LYS A 122 0.34 -14.05 -2.83
CA LYS A 122 0.46 -12.93 -3.77
C LYS A 122 1.34 -11.81 -3.24
N VAL A 123 1.62 -11.77 -1.94
CA VAL A 123 2.51 -10.75 -1.37
C VAL A 123 3.96 -11.10 -1.70
N CYS A 124 4.64 -10.19 -2.41
CA CYS A 124 6.03 -10.39 -2.79
C CYS A 124 6.92 -10.50 -1.56
N LYS A 125 7.85 -11.46 -1.57
CA LYS A 125 8.85 -11.65 -0.49
C LYS A 125 10.02 -10.66 -0.63
N GLN A 126 9.66 -9.40 -0.77
CA GLN A 126 10.58 -8.27 -0.87
C GLN A 126 10.24 -7.29 0.24
N LEU A 127 11.24 -6.93 1.03
CA LEU A 127 11.12 -5.97 2.11
C LEU A 127 12.02 -4.77 1.81
N ASN A 128 11.44 -3.61 1.52
CA ASN A 128 12.20 -2.36 1.52
C ASN A 128 12.17 -1.78 2.95
N LEU A 129 13.27 -1.89 3.69
CA LEU A 129 13.37 -1.43 5.08
C LEU A 129 14.59 -0.52 5.28
N PRO A 130 14.47 0.79 5.03
CA PRO A 130 15.57 1.73 5.21
C PRO A 130 15.86 1.98 6.71
N VAL A 131 16.96 1.42 7.21
CA VAL A 131 17.39 1.54 8.63
C VAL A 131 17.99 2.90 8.99
N GLN A 132 18.38 3.69 7.99
CA GLN A 132 19.01 5.02 8.11
C GLN A 132 20.42 5.03 8.69
N SER A 133 20.62 4.44 9.87
CA SER A 133 21.90 4.28 10.56
C SER A 133 22.05 2.87 11.12
N GLY A 134 23.28 2.47 11.40
CA GLY A 134 23.63 1.26 12.15
C GLY A 134 24.49 1.58 13.37
N ASP A 135 24.37 2.82 13.86
CA ASP A 135 25.04 3.36 15.04
C ASP A 135 23.98 3.65 16.11
N ASP A 136 24.27 3.27 17.36
CA ASP A 136 23.38 3.45 18.50
C ASP A 136 23.61 4.83 19.18
N ASP A 137 24.61 5.60 18.73
CA ASP A 137 24.95 6.96 19.18
C ASP A 137 24.27 8.09 18.37
#